data_AF-A0A3N5NK99-F1
#
_entry.id   AF-A0A3N5NK99-F1
#
_cell.length_a   1.000
_cell.length_b   1.000
_cell.length_c   1.000
_cell.angle_alpha   90.00
_cell.angle_beta   90.00
_cell.angle_gamma   90.00
#
_symmetry.space_group_name_H-M   'P 1'
#
loop_
_entity.id
_entity.type
_entity.pdbx_description
1 polymer ?
#
loop_
_entity_poly.entity_id
_entity_poly.type
_entity_poly.pdbx_seq_one_letter_code
_entity_poly.pdbx_strand_id
1 'polypeptide(L)'
;TKSGAAPAKFVGQGEAAVAVVFSHDIVNEIENNKLPLALTFPEEGTGYEIGGMGILKGAQHLDAAQKWFDWALTAEAQALGPKYKAYQAPTVSGVELSHPELLEVNLIDYDFQWAGENKKAFVDKFSNEIAGADQLKE
;
A
#
# COMPACT_ATOMS: atom_id res chain seq x y z
N THR A 1 -8.04 10.96 -2.53
CA THR A 1 -7.57 10.63 -3.89
C THR A 1 -8.60 9.71 -4.55
N LYS A 2 -8.64 9.64 -5.88
CA LYS A 2 -9.31 8.55 -6.60
C LYS A 2 -8.36 7.34 -6.51
N SER A 3 -8.84 6.22 -5.97
CA SER A 3 -8.14 4.97 -5.54
C SER A 3 -6.67 4.75 -6.01
N GLY A 4 -5.78 4.42 -5.06
CA GLY A 4 -4.37 4.07 -5.34
C GLY A 4 -4.17 2.75 -6.10
N ALA A 5 -5.16 1.85 -6.07
CA ALA A 5 -5.13 0.57 -6.79
C ALA A 5 -5.55 0.67 -8.27
N ALA A 6 -6.18 1.79 -8.66
CA ALA A 6 -6.73 1.95 -10.01
C ALA A 6 -5.72 1.78 -11.16
N PRO A 7 -4.44 2.23 -11.05
CA PRO A 7 -3.48 2.08 -12.13
C PRO A 7 -3.20 0.62 -12.54
N ALA A 8 -3.23 -0.34 -11.60
CA ALA A 8 -3.04 -1.76 -11.93
C ALA A 8 -4.17 -2.26 -12.86
N LYS A 9 -5.40 -1.80 -12.62
CA LYS A 9 -6.54 -2.13 -13.46
C LYS A 9 -6.39 -1.55 -14.88
N PHE A 10 -5.92 -0.31 -15.02
CA PHE A 10 -5.68 0.30 -16.34
C PHE A 10 -4.65 -0.48 -17.15
N VAL A 11 -3.55 -0.91 -16.54
CA VAL A 11 -2.56 -1.76 -17.21
C VAL A 11 -3.17 -3.12 -17.59
N GLY A 12 -3.91 -3.74 -16.68
CA GLY A 12 -4.54 -5.04 -16.93
C GLY A 12 -5.62 -5.00 -18.01
N GLN A 13 -6.18 -3.82 -18.28
CA GLN A 13 -7.14 -3.55 -19.36
C GLN A 13 -6.48 -3.08 -20.66
N GLY A 14 -5.16 -2.91 -20.67
CA GLY A 14 -4.40 -2.45 -21.84
C GLY A 14 -4.46 -0.94 -22.09
N GLU A 15 -4.92 -0.14 -21.12
CA GLU A 15 -4.96 1.34 -21.21
C GLU A 15 -3.59 1.99 -20.92
N ALA A 16 -2.68 1.24 -20.29
CA ALA A 16 -1.30 1.65 -20.03
C ALA A 16 -0.36 0.43 -20.10
N ALA A 17 0.94 0.67 -20.34
CA ALA A 17 1.94 -0.40 -20.37
C ALA A 17 2.46 -0.78 -18.98
N VAL A 18 2.63 0.21 -18.09
CA VAL A 18 3.24 0.06 -16.76
C VAL A 18 2.51 0.96 -15.77
N ALA A 19 2.40 0.52 -14.52
CA ALA A 19 1.89 1.30 -13.40
C ALA A 19 2.73 1.07 -12.14
N VAL A 20 2.82 2.11 -11.30
CA VAL A 20 3.42 2.02 -9.96
C VAL A 20 2.31 1.88 -8.94
N VAL A 21 2.26 0.73 -8.27
CA VAL A 21 1.18 0.32 -7.35
C VAL A 21 1.79 -0.52 -6.22
N PHE A 22 1.12 -0.62 -5.07
CA PHE A 22 1.51 -1.58 -4.06
C PHE A 22 1.33 -3.02 -4.57
N SER A 23 2.30 -3.87 -4.23
CA SER A 23 2.38 -5.26 -4.72
C SER A 23 1.13 -6.09 -4.41
N HIS A 24 0.54 -5.91 -3.23
CA HIS A 24 -0.66 -6.61 -2.81
C HIS A 24 -1.92 -6.26 -3.64
N ASP A 25 -2.00 -5.04 -4.17
CA ASP A 25 -3.09 -4.64 -5.08
C ASP A 25 -2.93 -5.31 -6.45
N ILE A 26 -1.69 -5.46 -6.93
CA ILE A 26 -1.39 -6.18 -8.18
C ILE A 26 -1.80 -7.65 -8.04
N VAL A 27 -1.49 -8.29 -6.91
CA VAL A 27 -1.95 -9.65 -6.59
C VAL A 27 -3.47 -9.74 -6.63
N ASN A 28 -4.19 -8.81 -6.01
CA ASN A 28 -5.65 -8.81 -6.07
C ASN A 28 -6.19 -8.72 -7.50
N GLU A 29 -5.62 -7.87 -8.36
CA GLU A 29 -6.04 -7.76 -9.76
C GLU A 29 -5.73 -9.04 -10.57
N ILE A 30 -4.59 -9.69 -10.33
CA ILE A 30 -4.24 -10.98 -10.95
C ILE A 30 -5.19 -12.08 -10.48
N GLU A 31 -5.34 -12.25 -9.17
CA GLU A 31 -6.03 -13.41 -8.61
C GLU A 31 -7.55 -13.28 -8.67
N ASN A 32 -8.10 -12.13 -8.31
CA ASN A 32 -9.55 -11.95 -8.17
C ASN A 32 -10.20 -11.43 -9.44
N ASN A 33 -9.49 -10.61 -10.21
CA ASN A 33 -10.01 -10.02 -11.46
C ASN A 33 -9.45 -10.68 -12.72
N LYS A 34 -8.50 -11.63 -12.58
CA LYS A 34 -7.92 -12.41 -13.68
C LYS A 34 -7.26 -11.54 -14.76
N LEU A 35 -6.67 -10.42 -14.35
CA LEU A 35 -5.99 -9.52 -15.26
C LEU A 35 -4.59 -10.04 -15.63
N PRO A 36 -4.14 -9.89 -16.89
CA PRO A 36 -2.86 -10.38 -17.38
C PRO A 36 -1.71 -9.44 -16.99
N LEU A 37 -1.46 -9.30 -15.69
CA LEU A 37 -0.42 -8.44 -15.13
C LEU A 37 0.85 -9.23 -14.78
N ALA A 38 2.00 -8.57 -14.87
CA ALA A 38 3.25 -9.02 -14.28
C ALA A 38 3.62 -8.12 -13.09
N LEU A 39 3.90 -8.72 -11.94
CA LEU A 39 4.39 -8.04 -10.75
C LEU A 39 5.93 -8.10 -10.76
N THR A 40 6.59 -6.96 -10.55
CA THR A 40 8.04 -6.89 -10.37
C THR A 40 8.40 -5.79 -9.36
N PHE A 41 9.61 -5.85 -8.82
CA PHE A 41 10.20 -4.82 -7.97
C PHE A 41 11.43 -4.19 -8.67
N PRO A 42 11.68 -2.88 -8.49
CA PRO A 42 12.91 -2.25 -8.98
C PRO A 42 14.17 -2.92 -8.40
N GLU A 43 15.20 -3.11 -9.22
CA GLU A 43 16.46 -3.79 -8.82
C GLU A 43 17.23 -2.98 -7.76
N GLU A 44 17.18 -1.65 -7.86
CA GLU A 44 17.81 -0.71 -6.93
C GLU A 44 17.20 -0.75 -5.52
N GLY A 45 16.03 -1.36 -5.37
CA GLY A 45 15.25 -1.44 -4.15
C GLY A 45 14.02 -0.53 -4.16
N THR A 46 13.15 -0.74 -3.18
CA THR A 46 11.88 -0.01 -3.06
C THR A 46 11.53 0.31 -1.60
N GLY A 47 10.55 1.19 -1.42
CA GLY A 47 9.93 1.45 -0.13
C GLY A 47 8.78 0.49 0.18
N TYR A 48 8.17 0.73 1.34
CA TYR A 48 6.99 0.01 1.81
C TYR A 48 6.11 0.94 2.63
N GLU A 49 4.89 0.50 2.92
CA GLU A 49 4.02 1.18 3.87
C GLU A 49 3.71 0.27 5.07
N ILE A 50 3.37 0.90 6.19
CA ILE A 50 2.75 0.23 7.33
C ILE A 50 1.34 0.80 7.48
N GLY A 51 0.34 -0.07 7.36
CA GLY A 51 -1.06 0.30 7.60
C GLY A 51 -1.24 0.84 9.02
N GLY A 52 -1.44 2.15 9.15
CA GLY A 52 -1.56 2.82 10.43
C GLY A 52 -2.99 2.78 10.98
N MET A 53 -3.10 2.64 12.31
CA MET A 53 -4.37 2.79 13.03
C MET A 53 -4.23 3.93 14.05
N GLY A 54 -5.30 4.69 14.26
CA GLY A 54 -5.33 5.77 15.24
C GLY A 54 -6.72 5.98 15.84
N ILE A 55 -6.78 6.10 17.17
CA ILE A 55 -8.01 6.50 17.87
C ILE A 55 -8.08 8.02 17.89
N LEU A 56 -9.17 8.59 17.39
CA LEU A 56 -9.37 10.03 17.33
C LEU A 56 -9.51 10.64 18.74
N LYS A 57 -8.90 11.82 18.94
CA LYS A 57 -9.06 12.58 20.19
C LYS A 57 -10.53 12.95 20.39
N GLY A 58 -11.09 12.62 21.56
CA GLY A 58 -12.49 12.87 21.88
C GLY A 58 -13.47 11.82 21.33
N ALA A 59 -13.00 10.61 20.99
CA ALA A 59 -13.87 9.52 20.56
C ALA A 59 -15.01 9.28 21.57
N GLN A 60 -16.25 9.29 21.08
CA GLN A 60 -17.47 9.14 21.90
C GLN A 60 -17.55 7.76 22.58
N HIS A 61 -16.89 6.76 22.01
CA HIS A 61 -16.88 5.38 22.48
C HIS A 61 -15.44 4.87 22.60
N LEU A 62 -14.65 5.50 23.49
CA LEU A 62 -13.23 5.19 23.66
C LEU A 62 -12.99 3.71 23.96
N ASP A 63 -13.76 3.12 24.88
CA ASP A 63 -13.62 1.70 25.26
C ASP A 63 -13.85 0.76 24.08
N ALA A 64 -14.82 1.06 23.22
CA ALA A 64 -15.10 0.25 22.03
C ALA A 64 -13.98 0.40 20.99
N ALA A 65 -13.47 1.62 20.81
CA ALA A 65 -12.35 1.89 19.92
C ALA A 65 -11.08 1.15 20.35
N GLN A 66 -10.77 1.13 21.65
CA GLN A 66 -9.62 0.38 22.19
C GLN A 66 -9.77 -1.12 21.97
N LYS A 67 -10.93 -1.70 22.27
CA LYS A 67 -11.19 -3.13 22.03
C LYS A 67 -11.04 -3.50 20.55
N TRP A 68 -11.50 -2.64 19.64
CA TRP A 68 -11.32 -2.87 18.21
C TRP A 68 -9.84 -2.77 17.81
N PHE A 69 -9.11 -1.80 18.38
CA PHE A 69 -7.68 -1.62 18.12
C PHE A 69 -6.87 -2.84 18.55
N ASP A 70 -7.14 -3.36 19.77
CA ASP A 70 -6.48 -4.55 20.29
C ASP A 70 -6.83 -5.79 19.45
N TRP A 71 -8.10 -5.93 19.05
CA TRP A 71 -8.54 -7.03 18.19
C TRP A 71 -7.88 -6.98 16.80
N ALA A 72 -7.76 -5.81 16.17
CA ALA A 72 -7.16 -5.66 14.86
C ALA A 72 -5.65 -6.02 14.84
N LEU A 73 -5.00 -6.04 16.00
CA LEU A 73 -3.60 -6.45 16.18
C LEU A 73 -3.43 -7.93 16.56
N THR A 74 -4.49 -8.75 16.55
CA THR A 74 -4.33 -10.19 16.78
C THR A 74 -4.01 -10.94 15.49
N ALA A 75 -3.36 -12.10 15.62
CA ALA A 75 -3.05 -12.97 14.49
C ALA A 75 -4.33 -13.44 13.78
N GLU A 76 -5.38 -13.76 14.54
CA GLU A 76 -6.65 -14.22 13.98
C GLU A 76 -7.33 -13.13 13.15
N ALA A 77 -7.27 -11.87 13.58
CA ALA A 77 -7.84 -10.76 12.84
C ALA A 77 -7.05 -10.50 11.54
N GLN A 78 -5.72 -10.46 11.61
CA GLN A 78 -4.90 -10.23 10.42
C GLN A 78 -4.93 -11.39 9.43
N ALA A 79 -5.14 -12.63 9.89
CA ALA A 79 -5.36 -13.80 9.04
C ALA A 79 -6.64 -13.71 8.19
N LEU A 80 -7.57 -12.80 8.51
CA LEU A 80 -8.76 -12.57 7.70
C LEU A 80 -8.46 -11.87 6.37
N GLY A 81 -7.32 -11.22 6.22
CA GLY A 81 -6.99 -10.42 5.03
C GLY A 81 -7.28 -11.14 3.71
N PRO A 82 -6.64 -12.30 3.44
CA PRO A 82 -6.81 -13.02 2.19
C PRO A 82 -8.26 -13.45 1.94
N LYS A 83 -9.00 -13.83 3.00
CA LYS A 83 -10.43 -14.17 2.91
C LYS A 83 -11.26 -13.00 2.36
N TYR A 84 -10.86 -11.77 2.64
CA TYR A 84 -11.51 -10.56 2.17
C TYR A 84 -10.72 -9.84 1.06
N LYS A 85 -9.82 -10.56 0.36
CA LYS A 85 -9.03 -10.06 -0.78
C LYS A 85 -8.08 -8.92 -0.44
N ALA A 86 -7.63 -8.89 0.82
CA ALA A 86 -6.61 -7.99 1.33
C ALA A 86 -5.32 -8.79 1.52
N TYR A 87 -4.32 -8.55 0.67
CA TYR A 87 -3.09 -9.35 0.59
C TYR A 87 -1.87 -8.65 1.19
N GLN A 88 -2.08 -7.61 2.02
CA GLN A 88 -1.00 -7.00 2.78
C GLN A 88 -0.35 -8.03 3.71
N ALA A 89 0.96 -7.88 3.93
CA ALA A 89 1.66 -8.69 4.92
C ALA A 89 1.16 -8.34 6.34
N PRO A 90 0.85 -9.34 7.18
CA PRO A 90 0.56 -9.16 8.60
C PRO A 90 1.74 -8.47 9.32
N THR A 91 1.41 -7.63 10.31
CA THR A 91 2.38 -6.96 11.19
C THR A 91 2.61 -7.71 12.50
N VAL A 92 1.91 -8.83 12.72
CA VAL A 92 2.05 -9.67 13.92
C VAL A 92 2.55 -11.08 13.55
N SER A 93 3.23 -11.72 14.49
CA SER A 93 3.69 -13.10 14.33
C SER A 93 2.55 -14.12 14.43
N GLY A 94 2.74 -15.31 13.86
CA GLY A 94 1.80 -16.43 13.98
C GLY A 94 0.68 -16.45 12.93
N VAL A 95 0.80 -15.62 11.89
CA VAL A 95 -0.08 -15.63 10.73
C VAL A 95 0.61 -16.34 9.57
N GLU A 96 -0.08 -17.29 8.94
CA GLU A 96 0.38 -17.89 7.69
C GLU A 96 0.24 -16.87 6.55
N LEU A 97 1.34 -16.61 5.85
CA LEU A 97 1.36 -15.64 4.75
C LEU A 97 0.70 -16.25 3.52
N SER A 98 -0.29 -15.54 2.96
CA SER A 98 -0.88 -15.94 1.68
C SER A 98 0.06 -15.81 0.50
N HIS A 99 0.96 -14.82 0.57
CA HIS A 99 1.89 -14.43 -0.49
C HIS A 99 3.26 -14.09 0.12
N PRO A 100 4.01 -15.08 0.63
CA PRO A 100 5.31 -14.86 1.26
C PRO A 100 6.34 -14.23 0.32
N GLU A 101 6.22 -14.46 -0.99
CA GLU A 101 7.09 -13.90 -2.02
C GLU A 101 7.02 -12.36 -2.10
N LEU A 102 5.94 -11.74 -1.62
CA LEU A 102 5.86 -10.26 -1.54
C LEU A 102 6.86 -9.68 -0.52
N LEU A 103 7.41 -10.50 0.38
CA LEU A 103 8.44 -10.11 1.33
C LEU A 103 9.86 -10.36 0.81
N GLU A 104 10.02 -11.04 -0.33
CA GLU A 104 11.31 -11.28 -0.99
C GLU A 104 11.71 -10.06 -1.84
N VAL A 105 11.86 -8.91 -1.17
CA VAL A 105 12.11 -7.62 -1.83
C VAL A 105 13.27 -6.89 -1.17
N ASN A 106 14.09 -6.23 -1.99
CA ASN A 106 15.15 -5.33 -1.52
C ASN A 106 14.52 -4.03 -1.00
N LEU A 107 14.32 -3.93 0.31
CA LEU A 107 13.72 -2.76 0.94
C LEU A 107 14.77 -1.74 1.36
N ILE A 108 14.47 -0.47 1.13
CA ILE A 108 15.19 0.63 1.77
C ILE A 108 14.87 0.68 3.26
N ASP A 109 15.77 1.28 4.04
CA ASP A 109 15.48 1.67 5.42
C ASP A 109 14.58 2.92 5.40
N TYR A 110 13.27 2.70 5.38
CA TYR A 110 12.28 3.76 5.21
C TYR A 110 12.07 4.54 6.52
N ASP A 111 12.50 5.80 6.55
CA ASP A 111 12.25 6.71 7.67
C ASP A 111 10.85 7.35 7.58
N PHE A 112 9.88 6.74 8.27
CA PHE A 112 8.49 7.22 8.31
C PHE A 112 8.35 8.60 8.95
N GLN A 113 9.17 8.93 9.95
CA GLN A 113 9.10 10.21 10.65
C GLN A 113 9.59 11.33 9.73
N TRP A 114 10.76 11.15 9.12
CA TRP A 114 11.31 12.11 8.16
C TRP A 114 10.40 12.28 6.95
N ALA A 115 9.86 11.19 6.40
CA ALA A 115 8.93 11.25 5.27
C ALA A 115 7.66 12.03 5.62
N GLY A 116 7.13 11.82 6.84
CA GLY A 116 5.98 12.55 7.37
C GLY A 116 6.25 14.05 7.54
N GLU A 117 7.38 14.41 8.16
CA GLU A 117 7.80 15.80 8.40
C GLU A 117 8.05 16.56 7.10
N ASN A 118 8.59 15.90 6.07
CA ASN A 118 8.94 16.51 4.80
C ASN A 118 7.85 16.40 3.72
N LYS A 119 6.74 15.69 4.01
CA LYS A 119 5.65 15.43 3.06
C LYS A 119 5.20 16.68 2.29
N LYS A 120 5.00 17.79 3.01
CA LYS A 120 4.52 19.04 2.39
C LYS A 120 5.50 19.54 1.33
N ALA A 121 6.79 19.59 1.63
CA ALA A 121 7.80 20.05 0.69
C ALA A 121 7.85 19.19 -0.58
N PHE A 122 7.78 17.86 -0.44
CA PHE A 122 7.80 16.96 -1.59
C PHE A 122 6.54 17.04 -2.43
N VAL A 123 5.36 17.08 -1.81
CA VAL A 123 4.09 17.22 -2.53
C VAL A 123 4.04 18.56 -3.27
N ASP A 124 4.40 19.66 -2.61
CA ASP A 124 4.42 20.98 -3.23
C ASP A 124 5.39 20.99 -4.44
N LYS A 125 6.58 20.39 -4.29
CA LYS A 125 7.55 20.27 -5.38
C LYS A 125 7.00 19.47 -6.57
N PHE A 126 6.44 18.29 -6.32
CA PHE A 126 5.86 17.45 -7.37
C PHE A 126 4.71 18.17 -8.09
N SER A 127 3.80 18.79 -7.35
CA SER A 127 2.66 19.50 -7.92
C SER A 127 3.10 20.67 -8.82
N ASN A 128 4.09 21.44 -8.39
CA ASN A 128 4.51 22.65 -9.11
C ASN A 128 5.49 22.37 -10.27
N GLU A 129 6.36 21.37 -10.13
CA GLU A 129 7.45 21.13 -11.09
C GLU A 129 7.19 19.96 -12.05
N ILE A 130 6.32 19.01 -11.68
CA ILE A 130 6.08 17.80 -12.48
C ILE A 130 4.63 17.75 -12.98
N ALA A 131 3.66 17.76 -12.06
CA ALA A 131 2.25 17.60 -12.45
C ALA A 131 1.69 18.82 -13.21
N GLY A 132 2.15 20.03 -12.88
CA GLY A 132 1.78 21.27 -13.56
C GLY A 132 2.71 21.67 -14.70
N ALA A 133 3.65 20.82 -15.11
CA ALA A 133 4.58 21.15 -16.17
C ALA A 133 3.94 20.98 -17.56
N ASP A 134 3.81 22.08 -18.31
CA ASP A 134 3.27 22.08 -19.68
C ASP A 134 4.26 21.58 -20.75
N GLN A 135 5.56 21.49 -20.41
CA GLN A 135 6.62 20.95 -21.26
C GLN A 135 7.58 20.10 -20.42
N LEU A 136 7.21 18.84 -20.18
CA LEU A 136 8.21 17.84 -19.82
C LEU A 136 9.06 17.61 -21.07
N LYS A 137 10.36 17.93 -20.99
CA LYS A 137 11.27 17.72 -22.13
C LYS A 137 11.24 16.23 -22.52
N GLU A 138 10.84 15.98 -23.76
CA GLU A 138 11.02 14.69 -24.46
C GLU A 138 12.51 14.37 -24.63
#